data_AF-A0A946IMM9-F1
#
_entry.id   AF-A0A946IMM9-F1
#
_cell.length_a   1.000
_cell.length_b   1.000
_cell.length_c   1.000
_cell.angle_alpha   90.00
_cell.angle_beta   90.00
_cell.angle_gamma   90.00
#
_symmetry.space_group_name_H-M   'P 1'
#
loop_
_entity.id
_entity.type
_entity.pdbx_description
1 polymer ?
#
loop_
_entity_poly.entity_id
_entity_poly.type
_entity_poly.pdbx_seq_one_letter_code
_entity_poly.pdbx_strand_id
1 'polypeptide(L)'
;MNLKKIFLLNLVVFFSVVSYSQNTIFLNWISTDENGIKVETFENSTYLQDYQGLPSYQRITKLKSSEYYEIELFDIEYTSISDKEKMKLSNLDVSNSIVYSSDVLKSDHNYYNRILVFPYIKTGNNYKKITKFTYRSTQKKFFHETKKKSVKISSVLKDGDWYKISVSENGVFQLTFSDLQTLGINTTILNVNSIRLYGNGGGMLPRLNSDFRHQDLQEDAIEIVDNNNNGIFESGDYLLFYGEDIDIWEPYDNYIGKYHHYKHLYDNFNYYFITINSTGNPKRIEDYTLNNKGEIKFNDKFNFHEFHEEDLTNFIKSGEQWYGEEFDADLSQTFSFATPNIVDNSIVHVKADVAARAFSTPNFSFNYNNSEFMNTDIGVVVSGSLDDYAKTSSVSGQFSAISDNLNIDINFNRNSSSHKGWLNYIEVCGFRNLTMSGSQMNFRKTISSGGNQAYGLILENVIPSLKVWNVTDPTNVTNHELYVPPNLLNTVTFGYDMPI
;
A
#
# COMPACT_ATOMS: atom_id res chain seq x y z
N MET A 1 -56.41 37.97 53.67
CA MET A 1 -56.66 38.22 52.24
C MET A 1 -55.43 37.76 51.48
N ASN A 2 -55.48 36.56 50.89
CA ASN A 2 -54.33 35.88 50.28
C ASN A 2 -54.03 36.42 48.88
N LEU A 3 -52.83 36.95 48.64
CA LEU A 3 -52.31 37.23 47.30
C LEU A 3 -51.59 35.99 46.76
N LYS A 4 -52.15 35.37 45.72
CA LYS A 4 -51.50 34.34 44.91
C LYS A 4 -50.39 34.99 44.06
N LYS A 5 -49.14 34.57 44.23
CA LYS A 5 -48.06 34.84 43.27
C LYS A 5 -48.08 33.76 42.18
N ILE A 6 -48.29 34.18 40.94
CA ILE A 6 -48.13 33.35 39.74
C ILE A 6 -46.67 33.45 39.32
N PHE A 7 -45.97 32.32 39.27
CA PHE A 7 -44.63 32.21 38.66
C PHE A 7 -44.80 31.79 37.21
N LEU A 8 -44.35 32.63 36.27
CA LEU A 8 -44.30 32.31 34.84
C LEU A 8 -42.96 31.60 34.57
N LEU A 9 -43.02 30.33 34.15
CA LEU A 9 -41.86 29.54 33.72
C LEU A 9 -41.63 29.78 32.22
N ASN A 10 -40.56 30.51 31.86
CA ASN A 10 -40.15 30.66 30.46
C ASN A 10 -39.29 29.46 30.04
N LEU A 11 -39.82 28.61 29.16
CA LEU A 11 -39.12 27.52 28.52
C LEU A 11 -38.40 28.06 27.27
N VAL A 12 -37.08 28.21 27.33
CA VAL A 12 -36.25 28.59 26.16
C VAL A 12 -35.83 27.31 25.44
N VAL A 13 -36.42 27.04 24.29
CA VAL A 13 -36.02 25.95 23.39
C VAL A 13 -34.83 26.45 22.55
N PHE A 14 -33.63 25.90 22.80
CA PHE A 14 -32.47 26.12 21.93
C PHE A 14 -32.63 25.29 20.65
N PHE A 15 -33.03 25.93 19.55
CA PHE A 15 -32.82 25.39 18.21
C PHE A 15 -31.34 25.57 17.85
N SER A 16 -30.58 24.48 17.80
CA SER A 16 -29.25 24.50 17.17
C SER A 16 -29.45 24.40 15.66
N VAL A 17 -29.23 25.53 14.96
CA VAL A 17 -29.18 25.54 13.50
C VAL A 17 -27.75 25.17 13.11
N VAL A 18 -27.55 23.96 12.59
CA VAL A 18 -26.29 23.59 11.94
C VAL A 18 -26.33 24.18 10.54
N SER A 19 -25.64 25.31 10.34
CA SER A 19 -25.52 25.95 9.03
C SER A 19 -24.49 25.22 8.19
N TYR A 20 -24.91 24.62 7.07
CA TYR A 20 -24.01 24.03 6.08
C TYR A 20 -23.71 25.06 5.00
N SER A 21 -22.43 25.32 4.73
CA SER A 21 -22.04 26.08 3.54
C SER A 21 -22.09 25.15 2.33
N GLN A 22 -22.85 25.55 1.30
CA GLN A 22 -22.92 24.85 0.01
C GLN A 22 -22.29 25.73 -1.06
N ASN A 23 -21.44 25.14 -1.89
CA ASN A 23 -20.81 25.83 -3.01
C ASN A 23 -20.96 24.97 -4.26
N THR A 24 -21.49 25.56 -5.32
CA THR A 24 -21.57 24.93 -6.65
C THR A 24 -20.39 25.39 -7.49
N ILE A 25 -19.68 24.43 -8.07
CA ILE A 25 -18.51 24.65 -8.92
C ILE A 25 -18.85 24.18 -10.33
N PHE A 26 -18.47 24.98 -11.31
CA PHE A 26 -18.52 24.64 -12.72
C PHE A 26 -17.09 24.44 -13.23
N LEU A 27 -16.84 23.29 -13.85
CA LEU A 27 -15.58 22.99 -14.52
C LEU A 27 -15.76 23.38 -15.99
N ASN A 28 -15.31 24.59 -16.32
CA ASN A 28 -15.39 25.15 -17.67
C ASN A 28 -14.32 24.53 -18.55
N TRP A 29 -14.63 23.40 -19.18
CA TRP A 29 -13.71 22.69 -20.06
C TRP A 29 -13.36 23.51 -21.30
N ILE A 30 -12.06 23.56 -21.61
CA ILE A 30 -11.44 24.22 -22.75
C ILE A 30 -10.44 23.27 -23.41
N SER A 31 -10.17 23.51 -24.69
CA SER A 31 -9.16 22.77 -25.45
C SER A 31 -7.96 23.69 -25.70
N THR A 32 -6.79 23.32 -25.21
CA THR A 32 -5.53 24.07 -25.40
C THR A 32 -4.60 23.30 -26.33
N ASP A 33 -3.85 24.01 -27.18
CA ASP A 33 -2.85 23.41 -28.06
C ASP A 33 -1.46 23.54 -27.41
N GLU A 34 -0.91 22.42 -26.96
CA GLU A 34 0.46 22.33 -26.46
C GLU A 34 1.31 21.57 -27.47
N ASN A 35 2.23 22.27 -28.15
CA ASN A 35 3.16 21.69 -29.12
C ASN A 35 2.51 20.89 -30.26
N GLY A 36 1.33 21.32 -30.75
CA GLY A 36 0.57 20.65 -31.81
C GLY A 36 -0.38 19.56 -31.30
N ILE A 37 -0.46 19.37 -29.98
CA ILE A 37 -1.36 18.44 -29.31
C ILE A 37 -2.47 19.23 -28.63
N LYS A 38 -3.70 19.05 -29.12
CA LYS A 38 -4.90 19.51 -28.40
C LYS A 38 -5.11 18.70 -27.13
N VAL A 39 -5.00 19.35 -25.98
CA VAL A 39 -5.23 18.83 -24.63
C VAL A 39 -6.50 19.46 -24.07
N GLU A 40 -7.39 18.63 -23.54
CA GLU A 40 -8.60 19.10 -22.84
C GLU A 40 -8.24 19.42 -21.38
N THR A 41 -8.58 20.63 -20.96
CA THR A 41 -8.38 21.12 -19.60
C THR A 41 -9.58 21.97 -19.16
N PHE A 42 -9.55 22.61 -17.99
CA PHE A 42 -10.56 23.59 -17.58
C PHE A 42 -9.93 24.77 -16.85
N GLU A 43 -10.64 25.88 -16.80
CA GLU A 43 -10.17 27.10 -16.14
C GLU A 43 -9.75 26.83 -14.68
N ASN A 44 -8.53 27.27 -14.33
CA ASN A 44 -7.92 27.10 -12.99
C ASN A 44 -7.71 25.63 -12.57
N SER A 45 -7.51 24.71 -13.52
CA SER A 45 -7.06 23.35 -13.22
C SER A 45 -5.66 23.34 -12.60
N THR A 46 -5.41 22.36 -11.73
CA THR A 46 -4.06 21.98 -11.28
C THR A 46 -3.68 20.63 -11.88
N TYR A 47 -2.38 20.34 -11.97
CA TYR A 47 -1.88 19.06 -12.48
C TYR A 47 -1.04 18.40 -11.40
N LEU A 48 -1.50 17.24 -10.91
CA LEU A 48 -0.80 16.46 -9.91
C LEU A 48 -0.15 15.24 -10.55
N GLN A 49 1.01 14.84 -10.03
CA GLN A 49 1.75 13.67 -10.50
C GLN A 49 0.92 12.39 -10.32
N ASP A 50 0.19 12.27 -9.21
CA ASP A 50 -0.72 11.17 -8.89
C ASP A 50 -1.83 10.99 -9.95
N TYR A 51 -2.14 12.04 -10.71
CA TYR A 51 -3.12 12.03 -11.78
C TYR A 51 -2.49 12.06 -13.18
N GLN A 52 -1.19 11.76 -13.27
CA GLN A 52 -0.41 11.67 -14.51
C GLN A 52 -0.64 12.88 -15.45
N GLY A 53 -0.65 14.07 -14.86
CA GLY A 53 -0.83 15.33 -15.60
C GLY A 53 -2.21 15.50 -16.22
N LEU A 54 -3.24 14.83 -15.71
CA LEU A 54 -4.63 15.21 -15.99
C LEU A 54 -5.06 16.41 -15.14
N PRO A 55 -5.97 17.25 -15.65
CA PRO A 55 -6.44 18.43 -14.93
C PRO A 55 -7.32 18.02 -13.75
N SER A 56 -7.03 18.59 -12.58
CA SER A 56 -7.79 18.41 -11.35
C SER A 56 -8.25 19.74 -10.77
N TYR A 57 -9.38 19.73 -10.08
CA TYR A 57 -9.88 20.93 -9.44
C TYR A 57 -9.22 21.07 -8.08
N GLN A 58 -8.68 22.26 -7.79
CA GLN A 58 -8.14 22.59 -6.48
C GLN A 58 -8.65 23.95 -6.03
N ARG A 59 -9.18 24.01 -4.81
CA ARG A 59 -9.51 25.28 -4.15
C ARG A 59 -8.83 25.36 -2.80
N ILE A 60 -8.00 26.37 -2.63
CA ILE A 60 -7.34 26.69 -1.37
C ILE A 60 -8.03 27.91 -0.77
N THR A 61 -8.62 27.76 0.41
CA THR A 61 -9.30 28.85 1.12
C THR A 61 -8.62 29.10 2.46
N LYS A 62 -8.20 30.34 2.71
CA LYS A 62 -7.62 30.73 4.00
C LYS A 62 -8.64 30.55 5.12
N LEU A 63 -8.22 29.90 6.19
CA LEU A 63 -9.05 29.63 7.36
C LEU A 63 -8.84 30.69 8.44
N LYS A 64 -9.91 30.96 9.20
CA LYS A 64 -9.88 31.87 10.36
C LYS A 64 -9.33 31.21 11.62
N SER A 65 -9.31 29.88 11.64
CA SER A 65 -8.94 28.99 12.75
C SER A 65 -8.25 27.75 12.16
N SER A 66 -7.69 26.88 13.00
CA SER A 66 -7.10 25.62 12.58
C SER A 66 -8.14 24.51 12.31
N GLU A 67 -9.41 24.84 12.09
CA GLU A 67 -10.48 23.85 11.91
C GLU A 67 -10.42 23.23 10.52
N TYR A 68 -10.72 21.93 10.41
CA TYR A 68 -10.83 21.26 9.10
C TYR A 68 -12.29 21.17 8.68
N TYR A 69 -12.53 21.02 7.38
CA TYR A 69 -13.87 20.84 6.85
C TYR A 69 -13.92 19.49 6.17
N GLU A 70 -14.82 18.62 6.59
CA GLU A 70 -15.21 17.48 5.75
C GLU A 70 -16.05 18.02 4.61
N ILE A 71 -15.82 17.48 3.42
CA ILE A 71 -16.63 17.79 2.26
C ILE A 71 -17.39 16.56 1.82
N GLU A 72 -18.57 16.78 1.28
CA GLU A 72 -19.32 15.76 0.57
C GLU A 72 -19.82 16.39 -0.73
N LEU A 73 -19.55 15.69 -1.83
CA LEU A 73 -19.98 16.10 -3.16
C LEU A 73 -21.38 15.57 -3.47
N PHE A 74 -22.23 16.41 -4.06
CA PHE A 74 -23.58 16.06 -4.51
C PHE A 74 -23.96 16.94 -5.73
N ASP A 75 -25.12 16.68 -6.34
CA ASP A 75 -25.61 17.37 -7.56
C ASP A 75 -24.55 17.45 -8.67
N ILE A 76 -23.97 16.28 -9.00
CA ILE A 76 -22.83 16.15 -9.89
C ILE A 76 -23.33 15.91 -11.30
N GLU A 77 -22.95 16.78 -12.22
CA GLU A 77 -23.26 16.67 -13.64
C GLU A 77 -22.02 16.24 -14.41
N TYR A 78 -22.25 15.40 -15.41
CA TYR A 78 -21.20 14.79 -16.22
C TYR A 78 -21.42 15.10 -17.68
N THR A 79 -20.32 15.11 -18.44
CA THR A 79 -20.33 15.06 -19.89
C THR A 79 -19.50 13.89 -20.40
N SER A 80 -19.72 13.53 -21.66
CA SER A 80 -18.85 12.59 -22.36
C SER A 80 -17.45 13.18 -22.53
N ILE A 81 -16.45 12.32 -22.45
CA ILE A 81 -15.08 12.66 -22.78
C ILE A 81 -14.85 12.56 -24.29
N SER A 82 -13.81 13.22 -24.79
CA SER A 82 -13.30 13.04 -26.15
C SER A 82 -12.58 11.70 -26.32
N ASP A 83 -12.39 11.25 -27.57
CA ASP A 83 -11.64 10.02 -27.87
C ASP A 83 -10.19 10.10 -27.39
N LYS A 84 -9.57 11.28 -27.41
CA LYS A 84 -8.20 11.49 -26.92
C LYS A 84 -8.11 11.38 -25.40
N GLU A 85 -9.04 12.00 -24.68
CA GLU A 85 -9.16 11.81 -23.23
C GLU A 85 -9.39 10.33 -22.93
N LYS A 86 -10.17 9.63 -23.76
CA LYS A 86 -10.45 8.20 -23.58
C LYS A 86 -9.20 7.35 -23.71
N MET A 87 -8.35 7.65 -24.67
CA MET A 87 -7.04 7.00 -24.83
C MET A 87 -6.12 7.28 -23.63
N LYS A 88 -6.08 8.51 -23.11
CA LYS A 88 -5.27 8.82 -21.92
C LYS A 88 -5.82 8.12 -20.67
N LEU A 89 -7.14 8.12 -20.49
CA LEU A 89 -7.82 7.50 -19.34
C LEU A 89 -7.85 5.97 -19.42
N SER A 90 -7.75 5.36 -20.61
CA SER A 90 -7.63 3.90 -20.75
C SER A 90 -6.31 3.38 -20.20
N ASN A 91 -5.28 4.22 -20.18
CA ASN A 91 -3.96 3.86 -19.66
C ASN A 91 -3.86 4.14 -18.14
N LEU A 92 -4.92 4.67 -17.52
CA LEU A 92 -4.97 5.03 -16.11
C LEU A 92 -5.97 4.18 -15.32
N ASP A 93 -5.65 3.89 -14.06
CA ASP A 93 -6.56 3.20 -13.13
C ASP A 93 -7.57 4.17 -12.51
N VAL A 94 -8.44 4.73 -13.35
CA VAL A 94 -9.47 5.70 -12.94
C VAL A 94 -10.56 4.99 -12.15
N SER A 95 -10.83 5.49 -10.94
CA SER A 95 -11.85 4.98 -10.03
C SER A 95 -13.26 4.98 -10.64
N ASN A 96 -14.09 4.02 -10.22
CA ASN A 96 -15.54 3.99 -10.50
C ASN A 96 -16.36 4.88 -9.54
N SER A 97 -15.69 5.49 -8.57
CA SER A 97 -16.21 6.48 -7.64
C SER A 97 -15.44 7.80 -7.82
N ILE A 98 -16.01 8.91 -7.34
CA ILE A 98 -15.34 10.21 -7.43
C ILE A 98 -14.27 10.28 -6.35
N VAL A 99 -13.05 10.59 -6.78
CA VAL A 99 -11.92 10.79 -5.87
C VAL A 99 -11.85 12.27 -5.48
N TYR A 100 -11.98 12.56 -4.19
CA TYR A 100 -11.87 13.92 -3.66
C TYR A 100 -11.33 13.91 -2.23
N SER A 101 -10.67 15.01 -1.83
CA SER A 101 -10.14 15.20 -0.49
C SER A 101 -10.36 16.63 0.02
N SER A 102 -10.23 16.82 1.33
CA SER A 102 -10.29 18.12 2.00
C SER A 102 -9.26 18.16 3.11
N ASP A 103 -8.15 18.85 2.86
CA ASP A 103 -6.94 18.81 3.69
C ASP A 103 -6.68 20.17 4.33
N VAL A 104 -6.13 20.18 5.55
CA VAL A 104 -5.64 21.41 6.17
C VAL A 104 -4.16 21.61 5.86
N LEU A 105 -3.85 22.67 5.13
CA LEU A 105 -2.49 23.12 4.87
C LEU A 105 -2.08 24.20 5.86
N LYS A 106 -0.79 24.27 6.19
CA LYS A 106 -0.21 25.34 7.01
C LYS A 106 0.92 26.02 6.24
N SER A 107 0.80 27.33 6.04
CA SER A 107 1.84 28.15 5.42
C SER A 107 1.88 29.52 6.08
N ASP A 108 3.09 30.03 6.35
CA ASP A 108 3.33 31.33 7.00
C ASP A 108 2.38 31.62 8.19
N HIS A 109 2.33 30.70 9.16
CA HIS A 109 1.45 30.77 10.34
C HIS A 109 -0.06 30.81 10.08
N ASN A 110 -0.50 30.74 8.83
CA ASN A 110 -1.89 30.69 8.43
C ASN A 110 -2.30 29.26 8.11
N TYR A 111 -3.56 28.94 8.39
CA TYR A 111 -4.19 27.69 7.98
C TYR A 111 -4.99 27.89 6.72
N TYR A 112 -5.02 26.88 5.86
CA TYR A 112 -5.78 26.86 4.63
C TYR A 112 -6.49 25.52 4.50
N ASN A 113 -7.71 25.53 3.99
CA ASN A 113 -8.37 24.32 3.55
C ASN A 113 -8.12 24.13 2.05
N ARG A 114 -7.58 22.98 1.66
CA ARG A 114 -7.44 22.55 0.28
C ARG A 114 -8.50 21.51 -0.03
N ILE A 115 -9.43 21.87 -0.91
CA ILE A 115 -10.35 20.92 -1.53
C ILE A 115 -9.74 20.48 -2.85
N LEU A 116 -9.60 19.18 -3.04
CA LEU A 116 -9.11 18.55 -4.28
C LEU A 116 -10.20 17.63 -4.84
N VAL A 117 -10.47 17.71 -6.14
CA VAL A 117 -11.40 16.80 -6.83
C VAL A 117 -10.77 16.33 -8.14
N PHE A 118 -10.64 15.02 -8.31
CA PHE A 118 -10.28 14.42 -9.59
C PHE A 118 -11.55 14.30 -10.46
N PRO A 119 -11.62 14.97 -11.61
CA PRO A 119 -12.88 15.19 -12.31
C PRO A 119 -13.25 14.09 -13.30
N TYR A 120 -12.52 12.97 -13.31
CA TYR A 120 -12.80 11.84 -14.19
C TYR A 120 -13.26 10.62 -13.40
N ILE A 121 -14.23 9.90 -13.97
CA ILE A 121 -14.80 8.69 -13.37
C ILE A 121 -14.99 7.62 -14.43
N LYS A 122 -14.77 6.36 -14.05
CA LYS A 122 -15.06 5.20 -14.89
C LYS A 122 -16.50 4.74 -14.68
N THR A 123 -17.25 4.60 -15.77
CA THR A 123 -18.63 4.10 -15.79
C THR A 123 -18.75 2.92 -16.75
N GLY A 124 -18.69 1.70 -16.21
CA GLY A 124 -18.59 0.48 -17.01
C GLY A 124 -17.31 0.48 -17.86
N ASN A 125 -17.46 0.36 -19.18
CA ASN A 125 -16.35 0.40 -20.16
C ASN A 125 -16.08 1.80 -20.75
N ASN A 126 -16.74 2.84 -20.24
CA ASN A 126 -16.53 4.22 -20.68
C ASN A 126 -16.14 5.12 -19.51
N TYR A 127 -15.70 6.33 -19.83
CA TYR A 127 -15.38 7.34 -18.84
C TYR A 127 -16.29 8.55 -19.01
N LYS A 128 -16.42 9.31 -17.94
CA LYS A 128 -17.11 10.60 -17.93
C LYS A 128 -16.23 11.61 -17.23
N LYS A 129 -16.42 12.88 -17.58
CA LYS A 129 -15.81 13.99 -16.85
C LYS A 129 -16.88 14.87 -16.21
N ILE A 130 -16.58 15.39 -15.03
CA ILE A 130 -17.45 16.27 -14.26
C ILE A 130 -17.46 17.64 -14.93
N THR A 131 -18.64 18.20 -15.18
CA THR A 131 -18.81 19.60 -15.63
C THR A 131 -19.28 20.50 -14.50
N LYS A 132 -19.93 19.93 -13.50
CA LYS A 132 -20.42 20.65 -12.34
C LYS A 132 -20.52 19.71 -11.15
N PHE A 133 -20.24 20.24 -9.98
CA PHE A 133 -20.56 19.58 -8.73
C PHE A 133 -20.92 20.61 -7.67
N THR A 134 -21.73 20.22 -6.71
CA THR A 134 -21.92 20.99 -5.48
C THR A 134 -21.23 20.25 -4.35
N TYR A 135 -20.60 21.00 -3.44
CA TYR A 135 -20.09 20.41 -2.21
C TYR A 135 -20.68 21.10 -1.00
N ARG A 136 -20.99 20.30 0.03
CA ARG A 136 -21.29 20.81 1.37
C ARG A 136 -20.06 20.65 2.23
N SER A 137 -19.74 21.69 2.99
CA SER A 137 -18.66 21.64 3.98
C SER A 137 -19.25 21.56 5.38
N THR A 138 -18.82 20.54 6.12
CA THR A 138 -19.13 20.40 7.55
C THR A 138 -17.89 20.77 8.34
N GLN A 139 -17.98 21.85 9.12
CA GLN A 139 -16.89 22.28 10.00
C GLN A 139 -16.69 21.23 11.08
N LYS A 140 -15.45 20.76 11.20
CA LYS A 140 -15.02 19.86 12.26
C LYS A 140 -13.94 20.56 13.05
N LYS A 141 -14.02 20.43 14.37
CA LYS A 141 -12.93 20.91 15.22
C LYS A 141 -11.74 20.00 14.97
N PHE A 142 -10.66 20.60 14.50
CA PHE A 142 -9.36 19.95 14.56
C PHE A 142 -9.06 19.73 16.04
N PHE A 143 -9.08 18.47 16.47
CA PHE A 143 -8.38 18.14 17.70
C PHE A 143 -6.93 18.43 17.38
N HIS A 144 -6.38 19.51 17.95
CA HIS A 144 -4.93 19.63 18.00
C HIS A 144 -4.48 18.33 18.65
N GLU A 145 -3.83 17.46 17.88
CA GLU A 145 -2.84 16.61 18.49
C GLU A 145 -1.95 17.59 19.23
N THR A 146 -2.08 17.57 20.55
CA THR A 146 -1.15 18.28 21.40
C THR A 146 0.20 17.84 20.89
N LYS A 147 1.01 18.77 20.34
CA LYS A 147 2.39 18.49 19.98
C LYS A 147 2.93 17.72 21.17
N LYS A 148 3.14 16.41 21.02
CA LYS A 148 3.75 15.62 22.09
C LYS A 148 5.03 16.38 22.34
N LYS A 149 5.16 16.99 23.53
CA LYS A 149 6.44 17.56 23.96
C LYS A 149 7.46 16.50 23.59
N SER A 150 8.50 16.85 22.82
CA SER A 150 9.52 15.87 22.46
C SER A 150 9.96 15.22 23.76
N VAL A 151 9.52 14.00 24.00
CA VAL A 151 9.89 13.29 25.21
C VAL A 151 11.39 13.10 25.05
N LYS A 152 12.15 13.37 26.11
CA LYS A 152 13.56 13.02 26.10
C LYS A 152 13.61 11.50 26.10
N ILE A 153 13.80 10.91 24.93
CA ILE A 153 13.92 9.46 24.77
C ILE A 153 15.36 9.11 25.11
N SER A 154 15.53 8.13 25.99
CA SER A 154 16.81 7.44 26.14
C SER A 154 16.76 6.27 25.20
N SER A 155 17.62 6.24 24.18
CA SER A 155 17.60 5.15 23.21
C SER A 155 17.87 3.81 23.89
N VAL A 156 17.19 2.76 23.46
CA VAL A 156 17.47 1.37 23.85
C VAL A 156 18.91 1.01 23.50
N LEU A 157 19.46 1.55 22.40
CA LEU A 157 20.82 1.34 21.94
C LEU A 157 21.90 2.00 22.81
N LYS A 158 21.51 2.79 23.81
CA LYS A 158 22.45 3.57 24.63
C LYS A 158 23.41 2.68 25.42
N ASP A 159 22.90 1.56 25.91
CA ASP A 159 23.60 0.66 26.83
C ASP A 159 23.48 -0.79 26.30
N GLY A 160 24.42 -1.67 26.68
CA GLY A 160 24.45 -3.08 26.30
C GLY A 160 25.13 -3.37 24.96
N ASP A 161 25.34 -4.67 24.69
CA ASP A 161 25.85 -5.16 23.42
C ASP A 161 24.69 -5.43 22.45
N TRP A 162 24.88 -5.06 21.19
CA TRP A 162 23.88 -5.14 20.15
C TRP A 162 24.43 -5.86 18.93
N TYR A 163 23.71 -6.89 18.48
CA TYR A 163 24.13 -7.78 17.41
C TYR A 163 23.17 -7.63 16.23
N LYS A 164 23.69 -7.15 15.11
CA LYS A 164 22.89 -6.83 13.92
C LYS A 164 22.70 -8.08 13.05
N ILE A 165 21.46 -8.34 12.65
CA ILE A 165 21.08 -9.36 11.66
C ILE A 165 20.33 -8.69 10.51
N SER A 166 20.39 -9.29 9.32
CA SER A 166 19.69 -8.82 8.13
C SER A 166 18.68 -9.85 7.64
N VAL A 167 17.57 -9.38 7.10
CA VAL A 167 16.58 -10.20 6.39
C VAL A 167 16.37 -9.63 4.98
N SER A 168 16.01 -10.50 4.03
CA SER A 168 15.89 -10.17 2.61
C SER A 168 14.50 -10.46 2.03
N GLU A 169 13.58 -10.95 2.86
CA GLU A 169 12.23 -11.32 2.44
C GLU A 169 11.29 -11.31 3.66
N ASN A 170 9.99 -11.23 3.39
CA ASN A 170 8.97 -11.39 4.42
C ASN A 170 8.88 -12.86 4.84
N GLY A 171 9.03 -13.17 6.12
CA GLY A 171 8.88 -14.55 6.58
C GLY A 171 9.25 -14.80 8.03
N VAL A 172 9.10 -16.06 8.45
CA VAL A 172 9.57 -16.54 9.74
C VAL A 172 11.02 -16.98 9.59
N PHE A 173 11.90 -16.32 10.34
CA PHE A 173 13.33 -16.62 10.38
C PHE A 173 13.67 -17.39 11.64
N GLN A 174 14.62 -18.32 11.51
CA GLN A 174 15.14 -19.13 12.60
C GLN A 174 16.59 -18.73 12.90
N LEU A 175 16.89 -18.47 14.18
CA LEU A 175 18.26 -18.36 14.66
C LEU A 175 18.55 -19.44 15.68
N THR A 176 19.52 -20.29 15.36
CA THR A 176 19.97 -21.40 16.19
C THR A 176 20.98 -20.95 17.23
N PHE A 177 21.28 -21.82 18.19
CA PHE A 177 22.43 -21.69 19.08
C PHE A 177 23.74 -21.33 18.36
N SER A 178 24.03 -21.98 17.23
CA SER A 178 25.25 -21.73 16.45
C SER A 178 25.25 -20.33 15.81
N ASP A 179 24.08 -19.80 15.45
CA ASP A 179 23.97 -18.46 14.87
C ASP A 179 24.28 -17.40 15.92
N LEU A 180 23.78 -17.55 17.16
CA LEU A 180 24.13 -16.65 18.26
C LEU A 180 25.63 -16.70 18.58
N GLN A 181 26.26 -17.88 18.55
CA GLN A 181 27.72 -18.00 18.72
C GLN A 181 28.48 -17.28 17.60
N THR A 182 28.01 -17.40 16.36
CA THR A 182 28.61 -16.73 15.19
C THR A 182 28.52 -15.21 15.28
N LEU A 183 27.41 -14.70 15.84
CA LEU A 183 27.26 -13.28 16.16
C LEU A 183 28.22 -12.80 17.27
N GLY A 184 28.85 -13.73 18.00
CA GLY A 184 29.75 -13.41 19.12
C GLY A 184 29.03 -13.28 20.46
N ILE A 185 27.76 -13.70 20.55
CA ILE A 185 27.01 -13.70 21.81
C ILE A 185 27.60 -14.79 22.72
N ASN A 186 27.85 -14.44 23.99
CA ASN A 186 28.25 -15.44 24.97
C ASN A 186 27.06 -16.33 25.34
N THR A 187 27.10 -17.58 24.85
CA THR A 187 26.03 -18.56 25.07
C THR A 187 26.24 -19.43 26.32
N THR A 188 27.27 -19.18 27.14
CA THR A 188 27.53 -19.95 28.36
C THR A 188 26.45 -19.68 29.40
N ILE A 189 25.58 -20.68 29.65
CA ILE A 189 24.43 -20.56 30.59
C ILE A 189 23.55 -19.36 30.19
N LEU A 190 23.32 -19.17 28.89
CA LEU A 190 22.49 -18.09 28.38
C LEU A 190 21.03 -18.34 28.73
N ASN A 191 20.45 -17.51 29.60
CA ASN A 191 19.05 -17.63 29.95
C ASN A 191 18.15 -17.26 28.76
N VAL A 192 17.21 -18.13 28.39
CA VAL A 192 16.27 -17.87 27.28
C VAL A 192 15.47 -16.56 27.46
N ASN A 193 15.14 -16.20 28.71
CA ASN A 193 14.42 -14.97 29.05
C ASN A 193 15.29 -13.72 29.03
N SER A 194 16.57 -13.82 28.67
CA SER A 194 17.45 -12.67 28.45
C SER A 194 17.58 -12.28 26.98
N ILE A 195 17.18 -13.16 26.05
CA ILE A 195 17.25 -12.89 24.61
C ILE A 195 16.12 -11.93 24.24
N ARG A 196 16.47 -10.84 23.55
CA ARG A 196 15.57 -9.79 23.04
C ARG A 196 15.90 -9.51 21.58
N LEU A 197 14.87 -9.26 20.78
CA LEU A 197 15.00 -8.82 19.39
C LEU A 197 14.35 -7.45 19.26
N TYR A 198 14.97 -6.59 18.47
CA TYR A 198 14.49 -5.25 18.20
C TYR A 198 14.52 -4.95 16.70
N GLY A 199 13.50 -4.27 16.21
CA GLY A 199 13.30 -3.89 14.83
C GLY A 199 12.25 -2.80 14.71
N ASN A 200 12.08 -2.26 13.51
CA ASN A 200 11.05 -1.25 13.21
C ASN A 200 10.18 -1.64 12.01
N GLY A 201 10.26 -2.90 11.57
CA GLY A 201 9.63 -3.36 10.33
C GLY A 201 10.38 -2.92 9.07
N GLY A 202 9.74 -3.13 7.92
CA GLY A 202 10.27 -2.81 6.59
C GLY A 202 9.99 -1.38 6.11
N GLY A 203 10.39 -1.08 4.88
CA GLY A 203 10.03 0.16 4.18
C GLY A 203 11.00 1.33 4.32
N MET A 204 10.84 2.29 3.41
CA MET A 204 11.59 3.54 3.45
C MET A 204 11.12 4.44 4.60
N LEU A 205 12.06 5.18 5.19
CA LEU A 205 11.69 6.26 6.10
C LEU A 205 10.81 7.29 5.38
N PRO A 206 9.69 7.72 5.98
CA PRO A 206 8.84 8.72 5.36
C PRO A 206 9.58 10.02 5.11
N ARG A 207 9.36 10.59 3.92
CA ARG A 207 9.94 11.89 3.53
C ARG A 207 9.36 13.04 4.36
N LEU A 208 8.07 12.96 4.69
CA LEU A 208 7.41 13.97 5.49
C LEU A 208 7.70 13.75 6.97
N ASN A 209 8.12 14.83 7.65
CA ASN A 209 8.37 14.77 9.08
C ASN A 209 7.10 14.58 9.93
N SER A 210 5.93 14.80 9.33
CA SER A 210 4.62 14.59 9.93
C SER A 210 4.20 13.13 9.98
N ASP A 211 4.76 12.32 9.08
CA ASP A 211 4.34 10.93 8.93
C ASP A 211 4.94 10.10 10.05
N PHE A 212 4.24 9.01 10.38
CA PHE A 212 4.62 8.16 11.48
C PHE A 212 5.99 7.52 11.23
N ARG A 213 6.82 7.53 12.28
CA ARG A 213 8.02 6.70 12.37
C ARG A 213 8.32 6.45 13.83
N HIS A 214 8.81 5.26 14.12
CA HIS A 214 9.29 4.95 15.46
C HIS A 214 10.43 5.89 15.84
N GLN A 215 10.39 6.40 17.07
CA GLN A 215 11.41 7.33 17.56
C GLN A 215 12.69 6.62 18.02
N ASP A 216 12.63 5.30 18.20
CA ASP A 216 13.69 4.39 18.60
C ASP A 216 13.29 2.96 18.21
N LEU A 217 14.19 1.97 18.29
CA LEU A 217 13.85 0.58 17.96
C LEU A 217 12.73 0.03 18.85
N GLN A 218 11.80 -0.74 18.28
CA GLN A 218 10.77 -1.47 19.02
C GLN A 218 11.27 -2.87 19.39
N GLU A 219 10.85 -3.37 20.55
CA GLU A 219 11.06 -4.79 20.87
C GLU A 219 10.04 -5.62 20.09
N ASP A 220 10.52 -6.68 19.45
CA ASP A 220 9.73 -7.57 18.60
C ASP A 220 9.43 -8.87 19.32
N ALA A 221 8.22 -9.40 19.10
CA ALA A 221 7.80 -10.67 19.68
C ALA A 221 8.57 -11.83 19.03
N ILE A 222 9.24 -12.63 19.85
CA ILE A 222 9.95 -13.84 19.41
C ILE A 222 9.35 -15.09 20.06
N GLU A 223 9.45 -16.22 19.38
CA GLU A 223 9.24 -17.53 19.99
C GLU A 223 10.59 -18.16 20.29
N ILE A 224 10.76 -18.76 21.47
CA ILE A 224 11.95 -19.54 21.81
C ILE A 224 11.53 -21.00 21.93
N VAL A 225 12.19 -21.87 21.18
CA VAL A 225 12.05 -23.32 21.28
C VAL A 225 13.22 -23.84 22.08
N ASP A 226 12.96 -24.02 23.38
CA ASP A 226 13.84 -24.70 24.33
C ASP A 226 13.43 -26.18 24.36
N ASN A 227 14.23 -27.04 23.70
CA ASN A 227 13.86 -28.43 23.46
C ASN A 227 13.83 -29.28 24.74
N ASN A 228 14.62 -28.90 25.75
CA ASN A 228 14.70 -29.65 27.00
C ASN A 228 13.99 -28.95 28.17
N ASN A 229 13.45 -27.75 27.94
CA ASN A 229 12.71 -26.92 28.89
C ASN A 229 13.49 -26.58 30.16
N ASN A 230 14.81 -26.38 30.06
CA ASN A 230 15.65 -26.05 31.22
C ASN A 230 15.87 -24.53 31.43
N GLY A 231 15.37 -23.69 30.52
CA GLY A 231 15.50 -22.23 30.55
C GLY A 231 16.88 -21.70 30.13
N ILE A 232 17.73 -22.56 29.57
CA ILE A 232 19.08 -22.25 29.08
C ILE A 232 19.08 -22.48 27.57
N PHE A 233 19.50 -21.48 26.81
CA PHE A 233 19.61 -21.57 25.36
C PHE A 233 20.88 -22.33 24.98
N GLU A 234 20.74 -23.57 24.54
CA GLU A 234 21.85 -24.48 24.25
C GLU A 234 21.70 -25.22 22.90
N SER A 235 22.60 -26.18 22.65
CA SER A 235 22.65 -26.90 21.38
C SER A 235 21.34 -27.65 21.10
N GLY A 236 20.68 -27.28 20.01
CA GLY A 236 19.38 -27.81 19.60
C GLY A 236 18.26 -26.78 19.74
N ASP A 237 18.45 -25.77 20.60
CA ASP A 237 17.48 -24.69 20.76
C ASP A 237 17.61 -23.66 19.64
N TYR A 238 16.50 -22.98 19.39
CA TYR A 238 16.43 -21.92 18.41
C TYR A 238 15.36 -20.90 18.81
N LEU A 239 15.49 -19.69 18.28
CA LEU A 239 14.43 -18.69 18.32
C LEU A 239 13.84 -18.51 16.93
N LEU A 240 12.56 -18.17 16.88
CA LEU A 240 11.84 -17.79 15.68
C LEU A 240 11.35 -16.34 15.82
N PHE A 241 11.40 -15.59 14.74
CA PHE A 241 10.82 -14.25 14.66
C PHE A 241 10.28 -14.00 13.25
N TYR A 242 9.33 -13.07 13.13
CA TYR A 242 8.89 -12.61 11.81
C TYR A 242 9.75 -11.43 11.38
N GLY A 243 10.41 -11.56 10.24
CA GLY A 243 11.16 -10.49 9.59
C GLY A 243 10.38 -9.97 8.39
N GLU A 244 10.35 -8.66 8.23
CA GLU A 244 9.80 -8.00 7.05
C GLU A 244 10.89 -7.69 6.04
N ASP A 245 10.55 -7.87 4.76
CA ASP A 245 11.32 -7.34 3.64
C ASP A 245 11.45 -5.81 3.75
N ILE A 246 12.48 -5.25 3.15
CA ILE A 246 12.64 -3.81 3.06
C ILE A 246 11.67 -3.19 2.03
N ASP A 247 11.29 -3.96 1.02
CA ASP A 247 10.29 -3.56 0.03
C ASP A 247 8.88 -3.73 0.60
N ILE A 248 8.04 -2.72 0.40
CA ILE A 248 6.69 -2.72 0.98
C ILE A 248 5.61 -2.76 -0.10
N TRP A 249 4.45 -3.26 0.29
CA TRP A 249 3.25 -3.28 -0.53
C TRP A 249 2.10 -2.57 0.16
N GLU A 250 1.51 -1.60 -0.51
CA GLU A 250 0.36 -0.86 -0.01
C GLU A 250 -0.92 -1.22 -0.80
N PRO A 251 -2.07 -1.42 -0.14
CA PRO A 251 -3.33 -1.65 -0.83
C PRO A 251 -3.79 -0.41 -1.59
N TYR A 252 -4.47 -0.60 -2.71
CA TYR A 252 -5.11 0.49 -3.42
C TYR A 252 -6.44 0.86 -2.72
N ASP A 253 -6.57 2.10 -2.25
CA ASP A 253 -7.63 2.59 -1.35
C ASP A 253 -9.10 2.41 -1.81
N ASN A 254 -9.34 1.86 -3.01
CA ASN A 254 -10.69 1.62 -3.56
C ASN A 254 -10.84 0.29 -4.32
N TYR A 255 -9.80 -0.56 -4.35
CA TYR A 255 -9.83 -1.80 -5.12
C TYR A 255 -9.35 -2.99 -4.29
N ILE A 256 -10.25 -3.96 -4.10
CA ILE A 256 -9.90 -5.21 -3.44
C ILE A 256 -8.94 -5.99 -4.34
N GLY A 257 -7.74 -6.25 -3.85
CA GLY A 257 -6.76 -7.09 -4.54
C GLY A 257 -5.90 -6.38 -5.57
N LYS A 258 -5.80 -5.05 -5.50
CA LYS A 258 -4.73 -4.29 -6.15
C LYS A 258 -3.79 -3.71 -5.09
N TYR A 259 -2.50 -3.73 -5.37
CA TYR A 259 -1.47 -3.22 -4.49
C TYR A 259 -0.43 -2.44 -5.30
N HIS A 260 0.29 -1.55 -4.62
CA HIS A 260 1.49 -0.91 -5.13
C HIS A 260 2.71 -1.40 -4.38
N HIS A 261 3.75 -1.80 -5.11
CA HIS A 261 5.03 -2.08 -4.49
C HIS A 261 5.85 -0.79 -4.43
N TYR A 262 6.65 -0.68 -3.38
CA TYR A 262 7.65 0.37 -3.23
C TYR A 262 8.96 -0.29 -2.91
N LYS A 263 9.85 -0.28 -3.91
CA LYS A 263 11.22 -0.74 -3.76
C LYS A 263 12.05 0.24 -2.94
N HIS A 264 12.90 -0.26 -2.07
CA HIS A 264 13.73 0.56 -1.22
C HIS A 264 14.94 1.13 -1.98
N LEU A 265 15.07 2.46 -1.99
CA LEU A 265 16.06 3.16 -2.84
C LEU A 265 17.52 3.04 -2.39
N TYR A 266 17.78 2.61 -1.14
CA TYR A 266 19.10 2.79 -0.51
C TYR A 266 19.70 1.53 0.11
N ASP A 267 18.97 0.42 0.13
CA ASP A 267 19.41 -0.84 0.75
C ASP A 267 18.54 -1.98 0.23
N ASN A 268 19.08 -3.19 0.22
CA ASN A 268 18.41 -4.42 -0.21
C ASN A 268 18.04 -5.33 0.97
N PHE A 269 18.35 -4.90 2.20
CA PHE A 269 18.12 -5.69 3.40
C PHE A 269 17.48 -4.86 4.49
N ASN A 270 16.49 -5.44 5.16
CA ASN A 270 16.01 -4.91 6.42
C ASN A 270 16.86 -5.48 7.58
N TYR A 271 16.92 -4.76 8.70
CA TYR A 271 17.80 -5.13 9.81
C TYR A 271 17.10 -5.17 11.15
N TYR A 272 17.44 -6.20 11.91
CA TYR A 272 17.01 -6.42 13.28
C TYR A 272 18.24 -6.51 14.19
N PHE A 273 18.02 -6.30 15.48
CA PHE A 273 19.09 -6.24 16.46
C PHE A 273 18.77 -7.11 17.66
N ILE A 274 19.70 -8.00 18.00
CA ILE A 274 19.60 -8.84 19.19
C ILE A 274 20.37 -8.17 20.32
N THR A 275 19.83 -8.23 21.52
CA THR A 275 20.57 -7.89 22.75
C THR A 275 20.25 -8.90 23.85
N ILE A 276 21.18 -9.05 24.79
CA ILE A 276 21.04 -9.92 25.96
C ILE A 276 20.78 -9.04 27.18
N ASN A 277 19.52 -9.02 27.62
CA ASN A 277 19.06 -8.20 28.73
C ASN A 277 18.10 -8.98 29.63
N SER A 278 18.49 -9.16 30.89
CA SER A 278 17.69 -9.85 31.91
C SER A 278 16.70 -8.95 32.66
N THR A 279 16.60 -7.67 32.28
CA THR A 279 15.71 -6.70 32.93
C THR A 279 14.37 -6.62 32.22
N GLY A 280 13.29 -6.53 32.99
CA GLY A 280 11.93 -6.44 32.45
C GLY A 280 11.42 -7.76 31.87
N ASN A 281 10.19 -7.73 31.38
CA ASN A 281 9.56 -8.89 30.78
C ASN A 281 9.94 -8.98 29.30
N PRO A 282 10.47 -10.13 28.83
CA PRO A 282 10.67 -10.34 27.41
C PRO A 282 9.37 -10.24 26.62
N LYS A 283 9.41 -9.68 25.42
CA LYS A 283 8.34 -9.82 24.45
C LYS A 283 8.40 -11.20 23.80
N ARG A 284 7.30 -11.92 23.87
CA ARG A 284 7.13 -13.25 23.26
C ARG A 284 5.90 -13.27 22.38
N ILE A 285 5.87 -14.21 21.44
CA ILE A 285 4.66 -14.45 20.63
C ILE A 285 3.59 -15.03 21.55
N GLU A 286 2.45 -14.35 21.62
CA GLU A 286 1.29 -14.76 22.40
C GLU A 286 0.21 -15.37 21.49
N ASP A 287 -0.77 -16.06 22.08
CA ASP A 287 -1.92 -16.57 21.31
C ASP A 287 -2.84 -15.42 20.86
N TYR A 288 -3.26 -15.47 19.60
CA TYR A 288 -4.20 -14.53 19.02
C TYR A 288 -5.59 -14.72 19.65
N THR A 289 -6.14 -13.65 20.20
CA THR A 289 -7.49 -13.65 20.77
C THR A 289 -8.48 -12.98 19.83
N LEU A 290 -9.48 -13.74 19.38
CA LEU A 290 -10.60 -13.22 18.60
C LEU A 290 -11.57 -12.45 19.52
N ASN A 291 -11.77 -11.15 19.28
CA ASN A 291 -12.64 -10.31 20.08
C ASN A 291 -14.10 -10.37 19.60
N ASN A 292 -14.32 -10.44 18.28
CA ASN A 292 -15.66 -10.55 17.73
C ASN A 292 -16.16 -12.00 17.76
N LYS A 293 -17.22 -12.26 18.54
CA LYS A 293 -17.83 -13.59 18.69
C LYS A 293 -19.05 -13.82 17.79
N GLY A 294 -19.21 -13.01 16.75
CA GLY A 294 -20.25 -13.21 15.74
C GLY A 294 -20.06 -14.49 14.91
N GLU A 295 -21.02 -14.80 14.05
CA GLU A 295 -20.88 -15.86 13.06
C GLU A 295 -19.65 -15.59 12.16
N ILE A 296 -18.77 -16.57 12.05
CA ILE A 296 -17.53 -16.45 11.27
C ILE A 296 -17.82 -16.79 9.81
N LYS A 297 -17.58 -15.83 8.91
CA LYS A 297 -17.61 -16.08 7.47
C LYS A 297 -16.23 -16.53 6.99
N PHE A 298 -16.10 -17.81 6.68
CA PHE A 298 -14.85 -18.40 6.18
C PHE A 298 -14.62 -18.12 4.70
N ASN A 299 -13.37 -17.88 4.33
CA ASN A 299 -12.89 -17.72 2.95
C ASN A 299 -11.74 -18.69 2.68
N ASP A 300 -11.72 -19.27 1.50
CA ASP A 300 -10.73 -20.24 1.01
C ASP A 300 -9.77 -19.63 -0.01
N LYS A 301 -9.82 -18.30 -0.21
CA LYS A 301 -9.04 -17.57 -1.20
C LYS A 301 -8.41 -16.34 -0.58
N PHE A 302 -7.19 -16.04 -0.98
CA PHE A 302 -6.42 -14.90 -0.50
C PHE A 302 -5.91 -14.04 -1.66
N ASN A 303 -5.52 -12.81 -1.33
CA ASN A 303 -4.94 -11.86 -2.27
C ASN A 303 -3.45 -12.14 -2.43
N PHE A 304 -2.99 -12.33 -3.67
CA PHE A 304 -1.57 -12.39 -3.97
C PHE A 304 -1.13 -11.10 -4.66
N HIS A 305 0.16 -10.82 -4.50
CA HIS A 305 0.87 -9.79 -5.24
C HIS A 305 2.27 -10.33 -5.56
N GLU A 306 2.79 -9.98 -6.72
CA GLU A 306 4.15 -10.29 -7.19
C GLU A 306 4.62 -9.10 -8.03
N PHE A 307 5.93 -8.87 -8.10
CA PHE A 307 6.49 -7.81 -8.93
C PHE A 307 7.79 -8.22 -9.59
N HIS A 308 8.16 -7.48 -10.65
CA HIS A 308 9.47 -7.52 -11.30
C HIS A 308 9.96 -6.09 -11.44
N GLU A 309 11.05 -5.73 -10.77
CA GLU A 309 11.72 -4.43 -10.87
C GLU A 309 13.22 -4.61 -10.64
N GLU A 310 14.03 -4.24 -11.62
CA GLU A 310 15.50 -4.34 -11.58
C GLU A 310 16.15 -2.95 -11.69
N ASP A 311 17.15 -2.66 -10.86
CA ASP A 311 17.76 -1.32 -10.79
C ASP A 311 19.04 -1.25 -11.63
N LEU A 312 18.90 -1.36 -12.96
CA LEU A 312 20.06 -1.48 -13.86
C LEU A 312 20.59 -0.13 -14.36
N THR A 313 19.70 0.83 -14.63
CA THR A 313 20.03 2.10 -15.29
C THR A 313 19.41 3.29 -14.56
N ASN A 314 20.23 4.29 -14.23
CA ASN A 314 19.78 5.59 -13.74
C ASN A 314 20.12 6.69 -14.75
N PHE A 315 19.12 7.17 -15.51
CA PHE A 315 19.35 8.02 -16.69
C PHE A 315 20.17 9.29 -16.44
N ILE A 316 19.84 10.01 -15.37
CA ILE A 316 20.46 11.29 -15.01
C ILE A 316 21.36 11.21 -13.78
N LYS A 317 21.62 9.98 -13.29
CA LYS A 317 22.39 9.70 -12.08
C LYS A 317 21.86 10.43 -10.85
N SER A 318 20.53 10.57 -10.74
CA SER A 318 19.86 11.19 -9.58
C SER A 318 19.91 10.30 -8.34
N GLY A 319 19.97 8.98 -8.53
CA GLY A 319 19.90 7.98 -7.47
C GLY A 319 18.47 7.64 -7.00
N GLU A 320 17.43 8.27 -7.56
CA GLU A 320 16.04 8.11 -7.11
C GLU A 320 15.16 7.31 -8.07
N GLN A 321 15.46 7.36 -9.37
CA GLN A 321 14.70 6.61 -10.39
C GLN A 321 15.61 5.70 -11.18
N TRP A 322 15.33 4.40 -11.08
CA TRP A 322 16.06 3.35 -11.75
C TRP A 322 15.15 2.64 -12.75
N TYR A 323 15.76 2.03 -13.74
CA TYR A 323 15.09 1.27 -14.79
C TYR A 323 15.84 -0.02 -15.03
N GLY A 324 15.10 -1.08 -15.29
CA GLY A 324 15.61 -2.40 -15.59
C GLY A 324 15.97 -2.56 -17.06
N GLU A 325 15.38 -3.58 -17.67
CA GLU A 325 15.74 -4.09 -18.97
C GLU A 325 15.56 -3.06 -20.10
N GLU A 326 16.57 -2.95 -20.96
CA GLU A 326 16.54 -2.09 -22.15
C GLU A 326 15.94 -2.84 -23.35
N PHE A 327 15.00 -2.20 -24.03
CA PHE A 327 14.41 -2.63 -25.29
C PHE A 327 15.10 -1.89 -26.45
N ASP A 328 16.14 -2.50 -27.00
CA ASP A 328 16.89 -1.99 -28.16
C ASP A 328 17.30 -3.11 -29.11
N ALA A 329 18.29 -3.92 -28.74
CA ALA A 329 18.71 -5.07 -29.54
C ALA A 329 17.65 -6.18 -29.52
N ASP A 330 17.08 -6.41 -28.34
CA ASP A 330 15.89 -7.23 -28.16
C ASP A 330 14.68 -6.31 -27.89
N LEU A 331 13.66 -6.44 -28.72
CA LEU A 331 12.43 -5.64 -28.63
C LEU A 331 11.28 -6.42 -28.01
N SER A 332 11.48 -7.71 -27.69
CA SER A 332 10.45 -8.60 -27.17
C SER A 332 11.02 -9.40 -26.00
N GLN A 333 10.48 -9.21 -24.80
CA GLN A 333 10.99 -9.85 -23.59
C GLN A 333 9.83 -10.47 -22.80
N THR A 334 10.08 -11.61 -22.16
CA THR A 334 9.08 -12.35 -21.38
C THR A 334 9.44 -12.34 -19.90
N PHE A 335 8.45 -12.01 -19.06
CA PHE A 335 8.57 -11.96 -17.60
C PHE A 335 7.64 -13.00 -16.98
N SER A 336 8.17 -13.84 -16.09
CA SER A 336 7.46 -14.99 -15.52
C SER A 336 7.18 -14.80 -14.04
N PHE A 337 5.93 -15.00 -13.63
CA PHE A 337 5.48 -14.92 -12.23
C PHE A 337 4.91 -16.26 -11.77
N ALA A 338 5.49 -16.82 -10.70
CA ALA A 338 5.06 -18.09 -10.13
C ALA A 338 3.93 -17.87 -9.11
N THR A 339 2.70 -18.24 -9.48
CA THR A 339 1.49 -18.04 -8.69
C THR A 339 0.75 -19.35 -8.40
N PRO A 340 1.34 -20.30 -7.64
CA PRO A 340 0.77 -21.64 -7.48
C PRO A 340 -0.65 -21.63 -6.87
N ASN A 341 -1.53 -22.52 -7.32
CA ASN A 341 -2.93 -22.56 -6.90
C ASN A 341 -3.72 -21.30 -7.33
N ILE A 342 -3.42 -20.74 -8.50
CA ILE A 342 -4.24 -19.65 -9.04
C ILE A 342 -5.66 -20.15 -9.29
N VAL A 343 -6.64 -19.28 -9.03
CA VAL A 343 -8.03 -19.64 -9.31
C VAL A 343 -8.22 -19.64 -10.83
N ASP A 344 -8.59 -20.78 -11.42
CA ASP A 344 -8.82 -20.90 -12.86
C ASP A 344 -9.78 -19.81 -13.37
N ASN A 345 -9.40 -19.16 -14.47
CA ASN A 345 -10.12 -18.04 -15.11
C ASN A 345 -10.34 -16.81 -14.21
N SER A 346 -9.69 -16.73 -13.05
CA SER A 346 -9.74 -15.52 -12.22
C SER A 346 -9.04 -14.35 -12.92
N ILE A 347 -9.51 -13.16 -12.59
CA ILE A 347 -8.94 -11.92 -13.13
C ILE A 347 -7.61 -11.67 -12.42
N VAL A 348 -6.56 -11.49 -13.23
CA VAL A 348 -5.26 -10.99 -12.81
C VAL A 348 -5.15 -9.55 -13.27
N HIS A 349 -4.83 -8.66 -12.35
CA HIS A 349 -4.53 -7.26 -12.61
C HIS A 349 -3.03 -7.10 -12.80
N VAL A 350 -2.66 -6.36 -13.84
CA VAL A 350 -1.26 -6.00 -14.10
C VAL A 350 -1.14 -4.50 -14.18
N LYS A 351 -0.10 -3.95 -13.58
CA LYS A 351 0.35 -2.57 -13.83
C LYS A 351 1.81 -2.63 -14.25
N ALA A 352 2.19 -1.82 -15.22
CA ALA A 352 3.57 -1.69 -15.64
C ALA A 352 3.92 -0.21 -15.75
N ASP A 353 5.17 0.13 -15.46
CA ASP A 353 5.75 1.43 -15.73
C ASP A 353 6.93 1.24 -16.69
N VAL A 354 6.95 2.06 -17.73
CA VAL A 354 7.93 1.96 -18.81
C VAL A 354 8.43 3.36 -19.17
N ALA A 355 9.65 3.43 -19.69
CA ALA A 355 10.23 4.64 -20.23
C ALA A 355 10.62 4.45 -21.70
N ALA A 356 10.57 5.52 -22.48
CA ALA A 356 11.17 5.56 -23.79
C ALA A 356 11.87 6.88 -24.07
N ARG A 357 12.99 6.78 -24.78
CA ARG A 357 13.65 7.92 -25.40
C ARG A 357 13.42 7.82 -26.90
N ALA A 358 12.48 8.61 -27.40
CA ALA A 358 12.05 8.57 -28.80
C ALA A 358 11.72 9.96 -29.36
N PHE A 359 11.94 10.14 -30.66
CA PHE A 359 11.69 11.40 -31.40
C PHE A 359 10.41 11.35 -32.25
N SER A 360 9.71 10.22 -32.21
CA SER A 360 8.31 10.06 -32.64
C SER A 360 7.67 9.00 -31.75
N THR A 361 6.36 9.10 -31.49
CA THR A 361 5.62 8.26 -30.53
C THR A 361 5.88 6.77 -30.74
N PRO A 362 6.58 6.10 -29.80
CA PRO A 362 6.67 4.65 -29.76
C PRO A 362 5.52 4.08 -28.90
N ASN A 363 5.41 2.77 -28.88
CA ASN A 363 4.38 2.06 -28.10
C ASN A 363 4.99 0.84 -27.39
N PHE A 364 4.49 0.54 -26.19
CA PHE A 364 4.69 -0.74 -25.53
C PHE A 364 3.39 -1.54 -25.57
N SER A 365 3.46 -2.81 -25.99
CA SER A 365 2.33 -3.75 -25.91
C SER A 365 2.63 -4.95 -25.04
N PHE A 366 1.63 -5.38 -24.28
CA PHE A 366 1.74 -6.43 -23.27
C PHE A 366 0.77 -7.55 -23.60
N ASN A 367 1.29 -8.77 -23.67
CA ASN A 367 0.56 -9.93 -24.13
C ASN A 367 0.59 -11.02 -23.07
N TYR A 368 -0.51 -11.76 -22.99
CA TYR A 368 -0.62 -12.98 -22.20
C TYR A 368 -1.22 -14.04 -23.12
N ASN A 369 -0.55 -15.20 -23.26
CA ASN A 369 -0.98 -16.28 -24.13
C ASN A 369 -1.28 -15.82 -25.58
N ASN A 370 -0.37 -15.04 -26.17
CA ASN A 370 -0.48 -14.47 -27.52
C ASN A 370 -1.66 -13.50 -27.76
N SER A 371 -2.31 -13.01 -26.71
CA SER A 371 -3.33 -11.96 -26.80
C SER A 371 -2.85 -10.70 -26.09
N GLU A 372 -2.91 -9.57 -26.78
CA GLU A 372 -2.69 -8.26 -26.17
C GLU A 372 -3.79 -7.98 -25.15
N PHE A 373 -3.42 -7.59 -23.94
CA PHE A 373 -4.36 -7.23 -22.87
C PHE A 373 -4.18 -5.79 -22.37
N MET A 374 -3.04 -5.16 -22.66
CA MET A 374 -2.82 -3.72 -22.48
C MET A 374 -1.71 -3.21 -23.40
N ASN A 375 -1.74 -1.92 -23.69
CA ASN A 375 -0.69 -1.21 -24.41
C ASN A 375 -0.61 0.24 -23.93
N THR A 376 0.51 0.91 -24.18
CA THR A 376 0.63 2.35 -23.94
C THR A 376 1.55 3.02 -24.94
N ASP A 377 1.11 4.18 -25.42
CA ASP A 377 1.92 5.09 -26.22
C ASP A 377 2.78 5.95 -25.31
N ILE A 378 4.04 6.15 -25.68
CA ILE A 378 4.97 6.99 -24.92
C ILE A 378 5.14 8.34 -25.59
N GLY A 379 5.24 9.40 -24.79
CA GLY A 379 5.56 10.73 -25.28
C GLY A 379 6.92 10.79 -25.98
N VAL A 380 7.13 11.84 -26.77
CA VAL A 380 8.42 12.09 -27.43
C VAL A 380 9.30 13.00 -26.59
N VAL A 381 10.61 12.82 -26.70
CA VAL A 381 11.61 13.74 -26.15
C VAL A 381 12.02 14.77 -27.20
N VAL A 382 12.50 15.92 -26.73
CA VAL A 382 13.06 17.01 -27.55
C VAL A 382 14.52 17.25 -27.15
N SER A 383 15.29 17.92 -28.00
CA SER A 383 16.76 17.98 -27.91
C SER A 383 17.32 19.14 -27.05
N GLY A 384 16.56 19.68 -26.10
CA GLY A 384 17.04 20.73 -25.20
C GLY A 384 17.80 20.18 -23.99
N SER A 385 18.70 20.99 -23.43
CA SER A 385 19.54 20.60 -22.29
C SER A 385 18.81 20.53 -20.95
N LEU A 386 17.58 21.06 -20.90
CA LEU A 386 16.72 21.06 -19.71
C LEU A 386 15.49 20.14 -19.91
N ASP A 387 15.39 19.48 -21.05
CA ASP A 387 14.29 18.59 -21.37
C ASP A 387 14.50 17.21 -20.75
N ASP A 388 13.41 16.48 -20.55
CA ASP A 388 13.45 15.12 -20.01
C ASP A 388 14.33 14.21 -20.88
N TYR A 389 15.19 13.42 -20.24
CA TYR A 389 16.04 12.44 -20.93
C TYR A 389 15.21 11.37 -21.65
N ALA A 390 14.13 10.92 -21.01
CA ALA A 390 13.16 9.95 -21.50
C ALA A 390 11.76 10.35 -20.99
N LYS A 391 10.72 9.91 -21.70
CA LYS A 391 9.33 10.03 -21.23
C LYS A 391 8.91 8.71 -20.59
N THR A 392 8.12 8.78 -19.53
CA THR A 392 7.56 7.61 -18.86
C THR A 392 6.07 7.49 -19.11
N SER A 393 5.55 6.28 -19.00
CA SER A 393 4.12 6.00 -18.91
C SER A 393 3.92 4.81 -18.01
N SER A 394 2.94 4.89 -17.13
CA SER A 394 2.38 3.70 -16.50
C SER A 394 1.12 3.27 -17.25
N VAL A 395 0.83 1.98 -17.21
CA VAL A 395 -0.35 1.38 -17.84
C VAL A 395 -0.86 0.24 -16.98
N SER A 396 -2.17 0.10 -16.88
CA SER A 396 -2.81 -1.00 -16.18
C SER A 396 -3.72 -1.79 -17.11
N GLY A 397 -3.74 -3.10 -16.92
CA GLY A 397 -4.51 -4.05 -17.69
C GLY A 397 -4.99 -5.21 -16.84
N GLN A 398 -5.75 -6.11 -17.45
CA GLN A 398 -6.16 -7.34 -16.80
C GLN A 398 -6.38 -8.46 -17.82
N PHE A 399 -6.16 -9.69 -17.38
CA PHE A 399 -6.45 -10.89 -18.16
C PHE A 399 -7.02 -11.98 -17.26
N SER A 400 -7.55 -13.06 -17.86
CA SER A 400 -7.99 -14.25 -17.13
C SER A 400 -6.85 -15.27 -17.06
N ALA A 401 -6.48 -15.69 -15.86
CA ALA A 401 -5.43 -16.69 -15.67
C ALA A 401 -5.81 -18.05 -16.26
N ILE A 402 -4.87 -18.67 -16.97
CA ILE A 402 -5.00 -20.03 -17.54
C ILE A 402 -3.97 -21.02 -16.97
N SER A 403 -3.01 -20.55 -16.17
CA SER A 403 -1.94 -21.36 -15.57
C SER A 403 -1.38 -20.69 -14.31
N ASP A 404 -0.83 -21.50 -13.40
CA ASP A 404 -0.14 -21.04 -12.19
C ASP A 404 1.13 -20.22 -12.51
N ASN A 405 1.76 -20.44 -13.65
CA ASN A 405 2.89 -19.63 -14.11
C ASN A 405 2.38 -18.60 -15.11
N LEU A 406 2.49 -17.32 -14.77
CA LEU A 406 2.02 -16.21 -15.59
C LEU A 406 3.20 -15.67 -16.40
N ASN A 407 3.21 -15.90 -17.71
CA ASN A 407 4.20 -15.35 -18.63
C ASN A 407 3.63 -14.13 -19.35
N ILE A 408 4.20 -12.96 -19.07
CA ILE A 408 3.82 -11.69 -19.68
C ILE A 408 4.87 -11.31 -20.72
N ASP A 409 4.46 -11.22 -21.99
CA ASP A 409 5.33 -10.82 -23.10
C ASP A 409 5.18 -9.32 -23.36
N ILE A 410 6.29 -8.59 -23.27
CA ILE A 410 6.36 -7.14 -23.50
C ILE A 410 7.07 -6.88 -24.82
N ASN A 411 6.44 -6.10 -25.70
CA ASN A 411 7.01 -5.69 -26.98
C ASN A 411 7.17 -4.17 -27.03
N PHE A 412 8.36 -3.70 -27.41
CA PHE A 412 8.62 -2.30 -27.70
C PHE A 412 8.52 -2.01 -29.20
N ASN A 413 7.43 -1.37 -29.59
CA ASN A 413 7.12 -1.01 -30.97
C ASN A 413 7.73 0.36 -31.30
N ARG A 414 8.81 0.34 -32.10
CA ARG A 414 9.51 1.54 -32.57
C ARG A 414 9.61 1.61 -34.09
N ASN A 415 9.54 2.82 -34.63
CA ASN A 415 9.70 3.11 -36.06
C ASN A 415 11.12 3.55 -36.45
N SER A 416 12.04 3.68 -35.49
CA SER A 416 13.45 4.01 -35.70
C SER A 416 14.31 3.25 -34.71
N SER A 417 15.46 2.74 -35.16
CA SER A 417 16.45 2.08 -34.29
C SER A 417 17.15 3.04 -33.34
N SER A 418 16.94 4.36 -33.49
CA SER A 418 17.43 5.36 -32.53
C SER A 418 16.54 5.48 -31.28
N HIS A 419 15.35 4.87 -31.27
CA HIS A 419 14.44 4.91 -30.12
C HIS A 419 14.75 3.77 -29.18
N LYS A 420 14.88 4.05 -27.89
CA LYS A 420 15.16 3.04 -26.87
C LYS A 420 14.03 3.02 -25.86
N GLY A 421 13.68 1.83 -25.38
CA GLY A 421 12.70 1.62 -24.34
C GLY A 421 13.35 1.01 -23.10
N TRP A 422 12.75 1.20 -21.93
CA TRP A 422 13.17 0.55 -20.69
C TRP A 422 11.96 0.14 -19.86
N LEU A 423 12.04 -1.02 -19.22
CA LEU A 423 11.11 -1.40 -18.17
C LEU A 423 11.52 -0.69 -16.88
N ASN A 424 10.57 -0.11 -16.15
CA ASN A 424 10.75 0.25 -14.76
C ASN A 424 10.32 -0.95 -13.91
N TYR A 425 9.03 -1.28 -13.95
CA TYR A 425 8.51 -2.42 -13.20
C TYR A 425 7.25 -3.05 -13.82
N ILE A 426 6.92 -4.25 -13.33
CA ILE A 426 5.65 -4.93 -13.53
C ILE A 426 5.11 -5.35 -12.16
N GLU A 427 3.87 -5.00 -11.84
CA GLU A 427 3.10 -5.46 -10.68
C GLU A 427 2.03 -6.44 -11.17
N VAL A 428 1.88 -7.58 -10.52
CA VAL A 428 0.85 -8.58 -10.79
C VAL A 428 0.08 -8.88 -9.52
N CYS A 429 -1.24 -8.67 -9.53
CA CYS A 429 -2.10 -8.89 -8.37
C CYS A 429 -3.34 -9.71 -8.75
N GLY A 430 -3.85 -10.51 -7.81
CA GLY A 430 -5.06 -11.30 -8.03
C GLY A 430 -5.45 -12.16 -6.84
N PHE A 431 -6.12 -13.28 -7.11
CA PHE A 431 -6.56 -14.23 -6.09
C PHE A 431 -6.06 -15.64 -6.36
N ARG A 432 -5.60 -16.30 -5.29
CA ARG A 432 -5.20 -17.71 -5.28
C ARG A 432 -6.00 -18.47 -4.23
N ASN A 433 -6.18 -19.77 -4.43
CA ASN A 433 -6.71 -20.64 -3.38
C ASN A 433 -5.72 -20.66 -2.21
N LEU A 434 -6.23 -20.60 -0.98
CA LEU A 434 -5.43 -20.64 0.24
C LEU A 434 -5.06 -22.09 0.54
N THR A 435 -4.09 -22.58 -0.24
CA THR A 435 -3.53 -23.92 -0.13
C THR A 435 -2.03 -23.77 0.13
N MET A 436 -1.54 -24.43 1.18
CA MET A 436 -0.13 -24.35 1.56
C MET A 436 0.78 -24.80 0.41
N SER A 437 1.72 -23.94 0.04
CA SER A 437 2.77 -24.22 -0.95
C SER A 437 4.14 -23.86 -0.37
N GLY A 438 5.11 -24.78 -0.45
CA GLY A 438 6.44 -24.59 0.14
C GLY A 438 6.48 -24.84 1.65
N SER A 439 7.55 -24.37 2.31
CA SER A 439 7.76 -24.52 3.76
C SER A 439 7.09 -23.41 4.58
N GLN A 440 6.96 -22.21 4.01
CA GLN A 440 6.25 -21.06 4.56
C GLN A 440 5.62 -20.26 3.43
N MET A 441 4.56 -19.51 3.72
CA MET A 441 3.96 -18.58 2.76
C MET A 441 3.31 -17.41 3.49
N ASN A 442 3.42 -16.22 2.89
CA ASN A 442 2.65 -15.05 3.32
C ASN A 442 1.31 -15.04 2.57
N PHE A 443 0.25 -14.68 3.28
CA PHE A 443 -1.06 -14.46 2.67
C PHE A 443 -1.76 -13.29 3.36
N ARG A 444 -2.69 -12.68 2.63
CA ARG A 444 -3.51 -11.58 3.13
C ARG A 444 -4.89 -11.63 2.50
N LYS A 445 -5.89 -11.12 3.21
CA LYS A 445 -7.25 -11.04 2.70
C LYS A 445 -7.79 -9.65 2.91
N THR A 446 -7.96 -8.91 1.82
CA THR A 446 -8.67 -7.64 1.83
C THR A 446 -10.16 -7.90 1.66
N ILE A 447 -10.98 -7.35 2.54
CA ILE A 447 -12.44 -7.46 2.50
C ILE A 447 -13.00 -6.04 2.54
N SER A 448 -13.93 -5.71 1.64
CA SER A 448 -14.70 -4.47 1.73
C SER A 448 -15.55 -4.52 3.01
N SER A 449 -15.24 -3.66 3.97
CA SER A 449 -15.87 -3.61 5.29
C SER A 449 -17.40 -3.53 5.17
N GLY A 450 -18.08 -4.43 5.86
CA GLY A 450 -19.54 -4.45 5.99
C GLY A 450 -19.96 -4.78 7.43
N GLY A 451 -19.57 -3.94 8.40
CA GLY A 451 -20.04 -4.02 9.80
C GLY A 451 -19.23 -4.92 10.74
N ASN A 452 -19.74 -5.11 11.97
CA ASN A 452 -19.16 -5.93 13.05
C ASN A 452 -19.25 -7.45 12.76
N GLN A 453 -18.67 -7.94 11.66
CA GLN A 453 -18.58 -9.38 11.36
C GLN A 453 -17.20 -9.93 11.72
N ALA A 454 -17.17 -11.18 12.19
CA ALA A 454 -15.94 -11.95 12.33
C ALA A 454 -15.66 -12.68 11.00
N TYR A 455 -14.41 -12.69 10.57
CA TYR A 455 -14.00 -13.38 9.35
C TYR A 455 -13.11 -14.56 9.70
N GLY A 456 -13.08 -15.54 8.80
CA GLY A 456 -12.20 -16.69 8.95
C GLY A 456 -11.57 -17.08 7.63
N LEU A 457 -10.50 -17.86 7.73
CA LEU A 457 -9.81 -18.45 6.60
C LEU A 457 -9.82 -19.97 6.70
N ILE A 458 -9.87 -20.62 5.53
CA ILE A 458 -9.72 -22.07 5.35
C ILE A 458 -8.39 -22.27 4.65
N LEU A 459 -7.47 -22.98 5.30
CA LEU A 459 -6.16 -23.29 4.77
C LEU A 459 -6.06 -24.80 4.51
N GLU A 460 -5.74 -25.15 3.28
CA GLU A 460 -5.61 -26.54 2.82
C GLU A 460 -4.14 -26.98 2.68
N ASN A 461 -3.94 -28.30 2.51
CA ASN A 461 -2.63 -28.93 2.34
C ASN A 461 -1.70 -28.72 3.56
N VAL A 462 -2.27 -28.72 4.76
CA VAL A 462 -1.50 -28.47 5.99
C VAL A 462 -0.89 -29.73 6.58
N ILE A 463 0.18 -29.54 7.35
CA ILE A 463 0.82 -30.58 8.17
C ILE A 463 0.51 -30.36 9.66
N PRO A 464 0.60 -31.39 10.52
CA PRO A 464 0.25 -31.26 11.94
C PRO A 464 1.05 -30.22 12.74
N SER A 465 2.27 -29.89 12.31
CA SER A 465 3.15 -28.92 12.97
C SER A 465 3.02 -27.49 12.43
N LEU A 466 2.04 -27.23 11.56
CA LEU A 466 1.85 -25.90 10.97
C LEU A 466 1.46 -24.88 12.05
N LYS A 467 2.06 -23.70 11.98
CA LYS A 467 1.62 -22.50 12.70
C LYS A 467 1.16 -21.45 11.73
N VAL A 468 0.22 -20.61 12.16
CA VAL A 468 -0.23 -19.44 11.42
C VAL A 468 -0.08 -18.25 12.34
N TRP A 469 0.82 -17.34 11.98
CA TRP A 469 1.07 -16.12 12.73
C TRP A 469 0.29 -14.95 12.14
N ASN A 470 -0.35 -14.16 12.99
CA ASN A 470 -0.84 -12.84 12.62
C ASN A 470 0.32 -11.84 12.74
N VAL A 471 0.71 -11.31 11.60
CA VAL A 471 1.85 -10.39 11.43
C VAL A 471 1.40 -8.99 10.99
N THR A 472 0.12 -8.65 11.19
CA THR A 472 -0.42 -7.32 10.83
C THR A 472 0.28 -6.20 11.59
N ASP A 473 0.67 -6.46 12.84
CA ASP A 473 1.64 -5.64 13.58
C ASP A 473 2.93 -6.48 13.72
N PRO A 474 3.98 -6.17 12.93
CA PRO A 474 5.20 -6.98 12.90
C PRO A 474 5.96 -6.95 14.22
N THR A 475 5.72 -5.95 15.08
CA THR A 475 6.34 -5.91 16.41
C THR A 475 5.56 -6.76 17.41
N ASN A 476 4.24 -6.92 17.24
CA ASN A 476 3.33 -7.63 18.15
C ASN A 476 2.73 -8.89 17.48
N VAL A 477 3.60 -9.74 16.94
CA VAL A 477 3.19 -11.01 16.31
C VAL A 477 2.46 -11.90 17.31
N THR A 478 1.37 -12.53 16.85
CA THR A 478 0.56 -13.46 17.64
C THR A 478 0.28 -14.75 16.86
N ASN A 479 0.07 -15.85 17.55
CA ASN A 479 -0.17 -17.16 16.94
C ASN A 479 -1.67 -17.51 16.91
N HIS A 480 -2.22 -17.86 15.75
CA HIS A 480 -3.60 -18.31 15.65
C HIS A 480 -3.77 -19.74 16.18
N GLU A 481 -4.82 -19.96 16.97
CA GLU A 481 -5.33 -21.30 17.25
C GLU A 481 -6.00 -21.87 15.98
N LEU A 482 -5.57 -23.06 15.56
CA LEU A 482 -6.05 -23.73 14.35
C LEU A 482 -7.08 -24.80 14.69
N TYR A 483 -8.24 -24.73 14.04
CA TYR A 483 -9.30 -25.73 14.17
C TYR A 483 -9.30 -26.68 12.98
N VAL A 484 -9.35 -27.99 13.22
CA VAL A 484 -9.48 -29.01 12.16
C VAL A 484 -10.96 -29.36 11.98
N PRO A 485 -11.61 -29.02 10.85
CA PRO A 485 -13.00 -29.34 10.63
C PRO A 485 -13.26 -30.86 10.59
N PRO A 486 -14.40 -31.34 11.10
CA PRO A 486 -14.79 -32.74 10.97
C PRO A 486 -14.86 -33.14 9.49
N ASN A 487 -14.20 -34.24 9.12
CA ASN A 487 -14.16 -34.83 7.77
C ASN A 487 -13.32 -34.10 6.71
N LEU A 488 -12.52 -33.10 7.06
CA LEU A 488 -11.53 -32.50 6.15
C LEU A 488 -10.11 -32.80 6.64
N LEU A 489 -9.52 -33.88 6.12
CA LEU A 489 -8.12 -34.23 6.37
C LEU A 489 -7.22 -33.17 5.71
N ASN A 490 -6.18 -32.71 6.43
CA ASN A 490 -5.21 -31.70 5.96
C ASN A 490 -5.82 -30.31 5.67
N THR A 491 -6.89 -29.96 6.36
CA THR A 491 -7.50 -28.61 6.32
C THR A 491 -7.60 -28.06 7.73
N VAL A 492 -7.28 -26.78 7.89
CA VAL A 492 -7.48 -26.03 9.15
C VAL A 492 -8.25 -24.76 8.88
N THR A 493 -8.93 -24.27 9.90
CA THR A 493 -9.60 -22.97 9.89
C THR A 493 -9.21 -22.15 11.11
N PHE A 494 -9.23 -20.83 10.95
CA PHE A 494 -9.00 -19.88 12.04
C PHE A 494 -9.77 -18.58 11.77
N GLY A 495 -10.14 -17.89 12.85
CA GLY A 495 -10.85 -16.61 12.80
C GLY A 495 -9.91 -15.43 13.02
N TYR A 496 -10.28 -14.26 12.50
CA TYR A 496 -9.60 -12.99 12.75
C TYR A 496 -10.59 -11.82 12.80
N ASP A 497 -10.23 -10.81 13.58
CA ASP A 497 -10.89 -9.51 13.61
C ASP A 497 -10.33 -8.62 12.49
N MET A 498 -11.19 -7.93 11.74
CA MET A 498 -10.74 -6.86 10.84
C MET A 498 -10.36 -5.64 11.68
N PRO A 499 -9.17 -5.05 11.48
CA PRO A 499 -8.87 -3.72 12.01
C PRO A 499 -9.96 -2.74 11.54
N ILE A 500 -10.47 -1.90 12.46
CA ILE A 500 -11.48 -0.88 12.17
C ILE A 500 -10.88 0.24 11.33
#